data_AF-A0A165N7R8-F1
#
_entry.id   AF-A0A165N7R8-F1
#
_cell.length_a   1.000
_cell.length_b   1.000
_cell.length_c   1.000
_cell.angle_alpha   90.00
_cell.angle_beta   90.00
_cell.angle_gamma   90.00
#
_symmetry.space_group_name_H-M   'P 1'
#
loop_
_entity.id
_entity.type
_entity.pdbx_description
1 polymer ?
#
loop_
_entity_poly.entity_id
_entity_poly.type
_entity_poly.pdbx_seq_one_letter_code
_entity_poly.pdbx_strand_id
1 'polypeptide(L)'
;MHLEDTSKLLVIPASESAIIRDRDSGEVIAVVIRGFCEDEEILGDINSDLTTDCAIKRSVRKEDPGKLVLAGYSAGSRSSPSWDWARNIESRKHSPDFVHSHDMAISSAFALFNQKMHALLPAELAGDFDHFFDSNQFPRMDVRGAMATGDEGYGEYYVKKGNSTIVFHHEKLAPPVGVVGANYSRAIHSEKQPHKFAYSWTTERAVKTGGSFYIASYRIKIEQAANTFTAWQPEHLHGTSLLGYGPHNGIPPFAQ
;
A
#
# COMPACT_ATOMS: atom_id res chain seq x y z
N MET A 1 -14.23 26.20 10.97
CA MET A 1 -14.46 25.85 9.55
C MET A 1 -14.95 24.41 9.53
N HIS A 2 -16.26 24.19 9.43
CA HIS A 2 -16.83 22.84 9.33
C HIS A 2 -16.80 22.43 7.85
N LEU A 3 -15.75 21.68 7.47
CA LEU A 3 -15.47 21.26 6.08
C LEU A 3 -16.15 19.93 5.68
N GLU A 4 -16.82 19.25 6.61
CA GLU A 4 -17.38 17.92 6.40
C GLU A 4 -18.77 17.86 7.05
N ASP A 5 -19.79 17.44 6.29
CA ASP A 5 -21.14 17.18 6.78
C ASP A 5 -21.33 15.67 6.94
N THR A 6 -20.97 15.15 8.12
CA THR A 6 -20.98 13.71 8.41
C THR A 6 -22.36 13.09 8.31
N SER A 7 -23.44 13.87 8.42
CA SER A 7 -24.82 13.38 8.27
C SER A 7 -25.14 12.89 6.85
N LYS A 8 -24.31 13.30 5.87
CA LYS A 8 -24.45 12.91 4.46
C LYS A 8 -23.49 11.80 4.05
N LEU A 9 -22.68 11.28 4.97
CA LEU A 9 -21.65 10.30 4.68
C LEU A 9 -22.04 8.93 5.24
N LEU A 10 -21.71 7.88 4.48
CA LEU A 10 -21.56 6.55 5.04
C LEU A 10 -20.18 6.50 5.70
N VAL A 11 -20.14 6.43 7.03
CA VAL A 11 -18.90 6.37 7.81
C VAL A 11 -18.60 4.93 8.19
N ILE A 12 -17.43 4.44 7.80
CA ILE A 12 -16.86 3.17 8.26
C ILE A 12 -15.92 3.48 9.42
N PRO A 13 -16.32 3.18 10.67
CA PRO A 13 -15.55 3.57 11.83
C PRO A 13 -14.23 2.80 11.95
N ALA A 14 -13.30 3.32 12.76
CA ALA A 14 -11.98 2.73 12.98
C ALA A 14 -12.02 1.28 13.51
N SER A 15 -13.13 0.86 14.11
CA SER A 15 -13.33 -0.46 14.71
C SER A 15 -14.05 -1.47 13.82
N GLU A 16 -14.49 -1.08 12.62
CA GLU A 16 -15.33 -1.94 11.78
C GLU A 16 -14.71 -2.23 10.42
N SER A 17 -14.87 -3.48 10.01
CA SER A 17 -14.62 -3.97 8.66
C SER A 17 -15.92 -3.97 7.87
N ALA A 18 -15.87 -3.71 6.56
CA ALA A 18 -17.05 -3.64 5.72
C ALA A 18 -16.73 -4.01 4.27
N ILE A 19 -17.67 -4.67 3.59
CA ILE A 19 -17.71 -4.75 2.12
C ILE A 19 -18.88 -3.87 1.68
N ILE A 20 -18.57 -2.80 0.95
CA ILE A 20 -19.58 -1.87 0.46
C ILE A 20 -19.89 -2.21 -1.00
N ARG A 21 -21.18 -2.42 -1.27
CA ARG A 21 -21.70 -2.67 -2.62
C ARG A 21 -22.63 -1.55 -3.04
N ASP A 22 -22.59 -1.22 -4.32
CA ASP A 22 -23.60 -0.38 -4.94
C ASP A 22 -24.94 -1.12 -4.95
N ARG A 23 -26.01 -0.42 -4.57
CA ARG A 23 -27.34 -1.04 -4.37
C ARG A 23 -27.93 -1.54 -5.69
N ASP A 24 -27.74 -0.77 -6.77
CA ASP A 24 -28.46 -1.00 -8.01
C ASP A 24 -27.74 -2.04 -8.88
N SER A 25 -26.41 -1.95 -8.95
CA SER A 25 -25.57 -2.86 -9.73
C SER A 25 -25.09 -4.09 -8.96
N GLY A 26 -25.07 -4.04 -7.62
CA GLY A 26 -24.49 -5.07 -6.77
C GLY A 26 -22.95 -5.11 -6.77
N GLU A 27 -22.30 -4.22 -7.53
CA GLU A 27 -20.84 -4.17 -7.64
C GLU A 27 -20.17 -3.75 -6.34
N VAL A 28 -19.00 -4.34 -6.04
CA VAL A 28 -18.18 -3.91 -4.90
C VAL A 28 -17.57 -2.54 -5.19
N ILE A 29 -17.84 -1.58 -4.32
CA ILE A 29 -17.27 -0.24 -4.36
C ILE A 29 -15.99 -0.16 -3.53
N ALA A 30 -16.02 -0.77 -2.35
CA ALA A 30 -14.88 -0.80 -1.45
C ALA A 30 -14.91 -1.99 -0.49
N VAL A 31 -13.73 -2.38 -0.04
CA VAL A 31 -13.54 -3.35 1.04
C VAL A 31 -12.64 -2.71 2.08
N VAL A 32 -13.02 -2.80 3.35
CA VAL A 32 -12.25 -2.37 4.51
C VAL A 32 -12.10 -3.56 5.45
N ILE A 33 -10.86 -3.92 5.78
CA ILE A 33 -10.56 -4.97 6.76
C ILE A 33 -9.66 -4.38 7.83
N ARG A 34 -10.18 -4.26 9.06
CA ARG A 34 -9.42 -3.91 10.26
C ARG A 34 -8.70 -5.14 10.78
N GLY A 35 -7.56 -4.93 11.45
CA GLY A 35 -6.78 -6.03 12.01
C GLY A 35 -6.18 -6.93 10.92
N PHE A 36 -5.81 -6.36 9.77
CA PHE A 36 -5.43 -7.13 8.59
C PHE A 36 -4.32 -8.15 8.87
N CYS A 37 -3.28 -7.76 9.63
CA CYS A 37 -2.28 -8.66 10.20
C CYS A 37 -2.56 -8.90 11.69
N GLU A 38 -2.93 -10.11 12.05
CA GLU A 38 -3.27 -10.49 13.43
C GLU A 38 -2.06 -10.56 14.36
N ASP A 39 -0.87 -10.74 13.79
CA ASP A 39 0.38 -10.87 14.54
C ASP A 39 1.04 -9.49 14.70
N GLU A 40 1.06 -8.99 15.93
CA GLU A 40 1.57 -7.65 16.28
C GLU A 40 3.10 -7.54 16.09
N GLU A 41 3.86 -8.62 16.33
CA GLU A 41 5.31 -8.61 16.12
C GLU A 41 5.64 -8.49 14.63
N ILE A 42 4.95 -9.27 13.79
CA ILE A 42 5.08 -9.20 12.33
C ILE A 42 4.70 -7.81 11.82
N LEU A 43 3.57 -7.27 12.29
CA LEU A 43 3.12 -5.93 11.90
C LEU A 43 4.14 -4.86 12.31
N GLY A 44 4.71 -4.96 13.52
CA GLY A 44 5.73 -4.04 14.03
C GLY A 44 7.01 -4.06 13.19
N ASP A 45 7.48 -5.26 12.83
CA ASP A 45 8.67 -5.43 11.99
C ASP A 45 8.44 -4.85 10.58
N ILE A 46 7.30 -5.14 9.96
CA ILE A 46 6.94 -4.57 8.65
C ILE A 46 6.87 -3.05 8.73
N ASN A 47 6.23 -2.50 9.75
CA ASN A 47 6.13 -1.06 9.91
C ASN A 47 7.51 -0.40 10.08
N SER A 48 8.45 -1.04 10.79
CA SER A 48 9.84 -0.57 10.90
C SER A 48 10.56 -0.54 9.55
N ASP A 49 10.39 -1.60 8.75
CA ASP A 49 10.98 -1.69 7.41
C ASP A 49 10.38 -0.62 6.48
N LEU A 50 9.05 -0.45 6.47
CA LEU A 50 8.36 0.59 5.69
C LEU A 50 8.71 2.02 6.14
N THR A 51 8.94 2.22 7.44
CA THR A 51 9.44 3.48 8.01
C THR A 51 10.82 3.82 7.45
N THR A 52 11.71 2.84 7.47
CA THR A 52 13.05 2.97 6.92
C THR A 52 13.00 3.26 5.42
N ASP A 53 12.11 2.59 4.68
CA ASP A 53 11.94 2.79 3.24
C ASP A 53 11.58 4.22 2.89
N CYS A 54 10.57 4.76 3.58
CA CYS A 54 10.16 6.15 3.45
C CYS A 54 11.27 7.11 3.90
N ALA A 55 12.06 6.79 4.93
CA ALA A 55 13.14 7.66 5.37
C ALA A 55 14.26 7.81 4.33
N ILE A 56 14.68 6.71 3.71
CA ILE A 56 15.89 6.69 2.85
C ILE A 56 15.61 7.01 1.37
N LYS A 57 14.37 6.83 0.90
CA LYS A 57 14.01 7.02 -0.53
C LYS A 57 13.46 8.41 -0.82
N ARG A 58 13.55 8.83 -2.08
CA ARG A 58 12.98 10.07 -2.59
C ARG A 58 11.47 9.94 -2.84
N SER A 59 10.71 10.96 -2.44
CA SER A 59 9.28 11.04 -2.79
C SER A 59 9.07 11.16 -4.30
N VAL A 60 8.12 10.38 -4.85
CA VAL A 60 7.65 10.53 -6.23
C VAL A 60 6.48 11.50 -6.37
N ARG A 61 5.92 11.95 -5.25
CA ARG A 61 4.90 13.00 -5.17
C ARG A 61 5.45 14.15 -4.35
N LYS A 62 5.97 15.19 -5.02
CA LYS A 62 6.64 16.32 -4.35
C LYS A 62 5.69 17.44 -3.93
N GLU A 63 4.56 17.55 -4.62
CA GLU A 63 3.55 18.60 -4.37
C GLU A 63 2.48 18.15 -3.38
N ASP A 64 2.37 16.84 -3.14
CA ASP A 64 1.43 16.28 -2.18
C ASP A 64 2.04 16.31 -0.76
N PRO A 65 1.27 16.59 0.30
CA PRO A 65 1.77 16.49 1.66
C PRO A 65 2.16 15.04 2.01
N GLY A 66 3.22 14.92 2.81
CA GLY A 66 3.78 13.63 3.21
C GLY A 66 4.80 13.10 2.20
N LYS A 67 4.93 11.78 2.15
CA LYS A 67 5.93 11.09 1.35
C LYS A 67 5.33 9.85 0.72
N LEU A 68 5.63 9.62 -0.56
CA LEU A 68 5.26 8.40 -1.28
C LEU A 68 6.46 7.96 -2.09
N VAL A 69 6.98 6.76 -1.83
CA VAL A 69 8.20 6.23 -2.45
C VAL A 69 7.89 4.95 -3.23
N LEU A 70 8.62 4.71 -4.31
CA LEU A 70 8.47 3.48 -5.11
C LEU A 70 9.18 2.30 -4.45
N ALA A 71 8.56 1.12 -4.56
CA ALA A 71 9.11 -0.18 -4.22
C ALA A 71 9.01 -1.12 -5.44
N GLY A 72 10.02 -1.97 -5.62
CA GLY A 72 10.11 -2.88 -6.76
C GLY A 72 10.55 -2.20 -8.06
N TYR A 73 9.98 -2.64 -9.17
CA TYR A 73 10.25 -2.13 -10.51
C TYR A 73 9.57 -0.78 -10.76
N SER A 74 10.07 -0.05 -11.75
CA SER A 74 9.52 1.22 -12.21
C SER A 74 9.70 1.36 -13.71
N ALA A 75 8.74 2.00 -14.38
CA ALA A 75 8.86 2.41 -15.78
C ALA A 75 9.82 3.60 -16.01
N GLY A 76 10.39 4.16 -14.94
CA GLY A 76 11.33 5.27 -15.01
C GLY A 76 10.67 6.63 -15.29
N SER A 77 11.49 7.60 -15.73
CA SER A 77 11.00 8.95 -16.04
C SER A 77 10.15 8.94 -17.30
N ARG A 78 9.09 9.75 -17.33
CA ARG A 78 8.30 10.00 -18.56
C ARG A 78 9.16 10.51 -19.72
N SER A 79 10.23 11.24 -19.44
CA SER A 79 11.16 11.78 -20.46
C SER A 79 12.20 10.78 -20.95
N SER A 80 12.38 9.66 -20.25
CA SER A 80 13.36 8.62 -20.57
C SER A 80 12.91 7.31 -19.93
N PRO A 81 11.83 6.69 -20.46
CA PRO A 81 11.24 5.51 -19.86
C PRO A 81 12.22 4.34 -19.95
N SER A 82 12.40 3.65 -18.84
CA SER A 82 13.22 2.44 -18.74
C SER A 82 12.65 1.59 -17.63
N TRP A 83 12.32 0.34 -17.95
CA TRP A 83 11.85 -0.62 -16.97
C TRP A 83 13.03 -1.22 -16.22
N ASP A 84 13.11 -0.97 -14.92
CA ASP A 84 14.18 -1.46 -14.05
C ASP A 84 13.75 -1.36 -12.57
N TRP A 85 14.52 -1.97 -11.67
CA TRP A 85 14.35 -1.77 -10.23
C TRP A 85 14.48 -0.30 -9.86
N ALA A 86 13.59 0.20 -9.00
CA ALA A 86 13.53 1.60 -8.62
C ALA A 86 14.85 2.04 -7.95
N ARG A 87 15.50 3.05 -8.54
CA ARG A 87 16.74 3.65 -8.03
C ARG A 87 16.45 4.99 -7.35
N ASN A 88 15.76 4.94 -6.22
CA ASN A 88 15.24 6.12 -5.53
C ASN A 88 15.82 6.36 -4.12
N ILE A 89 16.81 5.59 -3.66
CA ILE A 89 17.52 5.86 -2.39
C ILE A 89 18.37 7.14 -2.54
N GLU A 90 18.22 8.09 -1.62
CA GLU A 90 18.85 9.41 -1.72
C GLU A 90 20.32 9.40 -1.27
N SER A 91 20.63 8.60 -0.25
CA SER A 91 21.96 8.51 0.33
C SER A 91 22.79 7.42 -0.36
N ARG A 92 24.00 7.78 -0.79
CA ARG A 92 25.01 6.80 -1.27
C ARG A 92 25.83 6.17 -0.15
N LYS A 93 25.54 6.50 1.12
CA LYS A 93 26.29 6.01 2.29
C LYS A 93 25.89 4.60 2.71
N HIS A 94 24.74 4.12 2.26
CA HIS A 94 24.28 2.77 2.55
C HIS A 94 25.12 1.75 1.80
N SER A 95 25.54 0.68 2.49
CA SER A 95 26.28 -0.40 1.86
C SER A 95 25.40 -1.15 0.86
N PRO A 96 25.98 -1.81 -0.15
CA PRO A 96 25.24 -2.69 -1.05
C PRO A 96 24.44 -3.75 -0.29
N ASP A 97 25.02 -4.35 0.76
CA ASP A 97 24.38 -5.36 1.59
C ASP A 97 23.14 -4.81 2.32
N PHE A 98 23.23 -3.60 2.87
CA PHE A 98 22.08 -2.94 3.49
C PHE A 98 20.95 -2.74 2.48
N VAL A 99 21.28 -2.20 1.30
CA VAL A 99 20.27 -1.93 0.26
C VAL A 99 19.61 -3.23 -0.18
N HIS A 100 20.41 -4.29 -0.37
CA HIS A 100 19.91 -5.59 -0.75
C HIS A 100 18.99 -6.20 0.31
N SER A 101 19.41 -6.26 1.59
CA SER A 101 18.59 -6.77 2.68
C SER A 101 17.31 -5.96 2.90
N HIS A 102 17.38 -4.65 2.70
CA HIS A 102 16.22 -3.76 2.78
C HIS A 102 15.24 -4.00 1.63
N ASP A 103 15.72 -4.09 0.39
CA ASP A 103 14.89 -4.43 -0.79
C ASP A 103 14.18 -5.79 -0.59
N MET A 104 14.89 -6.78 -0.05
CA MET A 104 14.32 -8.10 0.28
C MET A 104 13.25 -8.02 1.38
N ALA A 105 13.42 -7.16 2.39
CA ALA A 105 12.44 -6.97 3.45
C ALA A 105 11.16 -6.31 2.92
N ILE A 106 11.30 -5.25 2.13
CA ILE A 106 10.17 -4.57 1.49
C ILE A 106 9.44 -5.50 0.53
N SER A 107 10.17 -6.22 -0.31
CA SER A 107 9.57 -7.17 -1.27
C SER A 107 8.82 -8.29 -0.55
N SER A 108 9.34 -8.77 0.59
CA SER A 108 8.66 -9.77 1.40
C SER A 108 7.44 -9.21 2.13
N ALA A 109 7.44 -7.95 2.55
CA ALA A 109 6.26 -7.28 3.10
C ALA A 109 5.15 -7.16 2.04
N PHE A 110 5.50 -6.81 0.79
CA PHE A 110 4.56 -6.82 -0.33
C PHE A 110 4.07 -8.22 -0.66
N ALA A 111 4.93 -9.25 -0.59
CA ALA A 111 4.52 -10.64 -0.79
C ALA A 111 3.52 -11.09 0.28
N LEU A 112 3.77 -10.81 1.57
CA LEU A 112 2.80 -11.07 2.64
C LEU A 112 1.49 -10.33 2.40
N PHE A 113 1.57 -9.06 2.02
CA PHE A 113 0.39 -8.26 1.68
C PHE A 113 -0.43 -8.94 0.57
N ASN A 114 0.23 -9.34 -0.51
CA ASN A 114 -0.38 -10.05 -1.63
C ASN A 114 -1.05 -11.35 -1.16
N GLN A 115 -0.34 -12.22 -0.44
CA GLN A 115 -0.89 -13.50 0.00
C GLN A 115 -2.11 -13.33 0.91
N LYS A 116 -2.07 -12.35 1.82
CA LYS A 116 -3.21 -12.05 2.70
C LYS A 116 -4.39 -11.46 1.93
N MET A 117 -4.13 -10.62 0.93
CA MET A 117 -5.17 -10.10 0.04
C MET A 117 -5.88 -11.26 -0.67
N HIS A 118 -5.15 -12.20 -1.28
CA HIS A 118 -5.76 -13.36 -1.94
C HIS A 118 -6.49 -14.29 -0.97
N ALA A 119 -6.02 -14.42 0.27
CA ALA A 119 -6.67 -15.27 1.27
C ALA A 119 -7.99 -14.68 1.80
N LEU A 120 -8.12 -13.36 1.84
CA LEU A 120 -9.24 -12.67 2.50
C LEU A 120 -10.26 -12.09 1.53
N LEU A 121 -9.87 -11.78 0.29
CA LEU A 121 -10.77 -11.13 -0.66
C LEU A 121 -11.65 -12.12 -1.43
N PRO A 122 -12.90 -11.72 -1.75
CA PRO A 122 -13.67 -12.40 -2.78
C PRO A 122 -12.88 -12.48 -4.10
N ALA A 123 -13.03 -13.62 -4.80
CA ALA A 123 -12.30 -13.89 -6.04
C ALA A 123 -12.49 -12.81 -7.12
N GLU A 124 -13.63 -12.12 -7.14
CA GLU A 124 -13.88 -11.01 -8.09
C GLU A 124 -12.93 -9.82 -7.91
N LEU A 125 -12.43 -9.56 -6.69
CA LEU A 125 -11.49 -8.47 -6.45
C LEU A 125 -10.07 -8.86 -6.81
N ALA A 126 -9.63 -10.07 -6.48
CA ALA A 126 -8.28 -10.53 -6.77
C ALA A 126 -8.09 -10.91 -8.25
N GLY A 127 -9.11 -11.49 -8.88
CA GLY A 127 -9.00 -12.12 -10.19
C GLY A 127 -8.70 -11.15 -11.34
N ASP A 128 -9.23 -9.93 -11.30
CA ASP A 128 -8.94 -8.91 -12.33
C ASP A 128 -7.47 -8.45 -12.26
N PHE A 129 -6.97 -8.26 -11.05
CA PHE A 129 -5.59 -7.90 -10.79
C PHE A 129 -4.63 -9.01 -11.21
N ASP A 130 -4.92 -10.26 -10.83
CA ASP A 130 -4.16 -11.44 -11.26
C ASP A 130 -4.15 -11.59 -12.78
N HIS A 131 -5.31 -11.50 -13.42
CA HIS A 131 -5.45 -11.63 -14.86
C HIS A 131 -4.61 -10.61 -15.61
N PHE A 132 -4.57 -9.36 -15.14
CA PHE A 132 -3.74 -8.33 -15.74
C PHE A 132 -2.25 -8.69 -15.71
N PHE A 133 -1.71 -9.11 -14.56
CA PHE A 133 -0.29 -9.43 -14.46
C PHE A 133 0.07 -10.70 -15.23
N ASP A 134 -0.75 -11.74 -15.13
CA ASP A 134 -0.49 -13.02 -15.77
C ASP A 134 -0.56 -12.89 -17.31
N SER A 135 -1.49 -12.08 -17.85
CA SER A 135 -1.63 -11.87 -19.30
C SER A 135 -0.50 -11.05 -19.91
N ASN A 136 0.19 -10.21 -19.11
CA ASN A 136 1.27 -9.35 -19.58
C ASN A 136 2.67 -9.91 -19.25
N GLN A 137 2.76 -11.05 -18.57
CA GLN A 137 4.03 -11.71 -18.19
C GLN A 137 5.01 -10.77 -17.48
N PHE A 138 4.49 -9.89 -16.62
CA PHE A 138 5.34 -8.99 -15.85
C PHE A 138 6.18 -9.77 -14.84
N PRO A 139 7.42 -9.32 -14.55
CA PRO A 139 8.19 -9.89 -13.45
C PRO A 139 7.46 -9.68 -12.12
N ARG A 140 7.80 -10.48 -11.12
CA ARG A 140 7.32 -10.24 -9.74
C ARG A 140 8.27 -9.30 -9.00
N MET A 141 7.86 -8.77 -7.85
CA MET A 141 8.76 -8.01 -6.97
C MET A 141 9.75 -8.97 -6.28
N ASP A 142 10.80 -9.32 -7.00
CA ASP A 142 11.70 -10.44 -6.71
C ASP A 142 13.13 -10.01 -6.36
N VAL A 143 13.34 -8.71 -6.16
CA VAL A 143 14.66 -8.11 -5.90
C VAL A 143 15.67 -8.45 -6.98
N ARG A 144 15.25 -8.32 -8.26
CA ARG A 144 16.11 -8.60 -9.42
C ARG A 144 16.57 -10.07 -9.44
N GLY A 145 15.64 -10.98 -9.19
CA GLY A 145 15.86 -12.42 -9.17
C GLY A 145 16.48 -12.99 -7.89
N ALA A 146 16.66 -12.20 -6.83
CA ALA A 146 17.22 -12.71 -5.57
C ALA A 146 16.20 -13.53 -4.77
N MET A 147 14.90 -13.22 -4.88
CA MET A 147 13.81 -14.07 -4.40
C MET A 147 13.45 -15.05 -5.52
N ALA A 148 14.29 -16.07 -5.72
CA ALA A 148 14.21 -17.00 -6.85
C ALA A 148 12.75 -17.31 -7.26
N THR A 149 12.36 -16.89 -8.47
CA THR A 149 11.04 -17.14 -9.03
C THR A 149 11.12 -18.17 -10.15
N GLY A 150 10.18 -19.11 -10.16
CA GLY A 150 9.91 -19.92 -11.36
C GLY A 150 9.19 -19.10 -12.43
N ASP A 151 8.96 -19.70 -13.61
CA ASP A 151 8.34 -19.03 -14.77
C ASP A 151 6.93 -18.45 -14.48
N GLU A 152 6.24 -18.97 -13.46
CA GLU A 152 4.91 -18.52 -13.04
C GLU A 152 4.95 -17.46 -11.92
N GLY A 153 6.14 -17.02 -11.49
CA GLY A 153 6.33 -16.02 -10.44
C GLY A 153 6.20 -16.57 -9.01
N TYR A 154 6.26 -17.89 -8.83
CA TYR A 154 6.30 -18.54 -7.52
C TYR A 154 7.73 -18.57 -7.00
N GLY A 155 7.92 -18.15 -5.75
CA GLY A 155 9.23 -18.07 -5.12
C GLY A 155 9.15 -18.18 -3.60
N GLU A 156 10.15 -17.62 -2.93
CA GLU A 156 10.25 -17.60 -1.47
C GLU A 156 10.27 -16.17 -0.95
N TYR A 157 9.54 -15.93 0.13
CA TYR A 157 9.61 -14.67 0.87
C TYR A 157 9.69 -14.93 2.37
N TYR A 158 10.10 -13.91 3.12
CA TYR A 158 10.33 -14.06 4.55
C TYR A 158 9.62 -13.00 5.37
N VAL A 159 9.26 -13.38 6.59
CA VAL A 159 8.63 -12.49 7.55
C VAL A 159 9.40 -12.60 8.87
N LYS A 160 9.82 -11.46 9.41
CA LYS A 160 10.40 -11.41 10.75
C LYS A 160 9.30 -11.46 11.79
N LYS A 161 9.55 -12.22 12.85
CA LYS A 161 8.71 -12.30 14.05
C LYS A 161 9.64 -12.31 15.26
N GLY A 162 9.93 -11.12 15.76
CA GLY A 162 10.90 -10.91 16.83
C GLY A 162 12.28 -11.39 16.39
N ASN A 163 12.85 -12.37 17.10
CA ASN A 163 14.17 -12.94 16.77
C ASN A 163 14.12 -14.08 15.74
N SER A 164 12.93 -14.44 15.25
CA SER A 164 12.75 -15.53 14.30
C SER A 164 12.47 -14.99 12.90
N THR A 165 12.86 -15.75 11.89
CA THR A 165 12.48 -15.52 10.50
C THR A 165 11.62 -16.70 10.04
N ILE A 166 10.39 -16.41 9.63
CA ILE A 166 9.48 -17.35 8.99
C ILE A 166 9.73 -17.28 7.49
N VAL A 167 9.98 -18.43 6.87
CA VAL A 167 10.16 -18.52 5.42
C VAL A 167 8.93 -19.18 4.82
N PHE A 168 8.34 -18.51 3.84
CA PHE A 168 7.24 -19.04 3.04
C PHE A 168 7.80 -19.54 1.72
N HIS A 169 7.47 -20.77 1.37
CA HIS A 169 8.02 -21.45 0.22
C HIS A 169 6.95 -21.65 -0.85
N HIS A 170 7.36 -21.49 -2.11
CA HIS A 170 6.50 -21.75 -3.27
C HIS A 170 5.20 -20.91 -3.26
N GLU A 171 5.34 -19.62 -2.96
CA GLU A 171 4.24 -18.66 -2.94
C GLU A 171 4.33 -17.73 -4.15
N LYS A 172 3.19 -17.31 -4.70
CA LYS A 172 3.14 -16.33 -5.78
C LYS A 172 3.61 -14.99 -5.23
N LEU A 173 4.76 -14.48 -5.70
CA LEU A 173 5.30 -13.22 -5.20
C LEU A 173 4.42 -12.04 -5.63
N ALA A 174 4.59 -10.91 -4.93
CA ALA A 174 3.85 -9.70 -5.19
C ALA A 174 4.04 -9.18 -6.63
N PRO A 175 3.06 -8.40 -7.16
CA PRO A 175 3.23 -7.62 -8.37
C PRO A 175 4.52 -6.81 -8.39
N PRO A 176 5.08 -6.50 -9.58
CA PRO A 176 6.39 -5.88 -9.72
C PRO A 176 6.52 -4.51 -9.07
N VAL A 177 5.42 -3.77 -8.92
CA VAL A 177 5.44 -2.35 -8.52
C VAL A 177 4.56 -2.15 -7.30
N GLY A 178 5.10 -1.42 -6.34
CA GLY A 178 4.36 -0.94 -5.18
C GLY A 178 4.76 0.49 -4.82
N VAL A 179 4.02 1.07 -3.88
CA VAL A 179 4.37 2.32 -3.24
C VAL A 179 4.30 2.17 -1.73
N VAL A 180 5.24 2.80 -1.04
CA VAL A 180 5.24 2.93 0.42
C VAL A 180 4.98 4.40 0.74
N GLY A 181 3.98 4.67 1.57
CA GLY A 181 3.56 6.03 1.92
C GLY A 181 3.81 6.33 3.38
N ALA A 182 4.07 7.60 3.71
CA ALA A 182 4.12 8.10 5.08
C ALA A 182 3.52 9.50 5.12
N ASN A 183 2.54 9.70 6.00
CA ASN A 183 1.79 10.96 6.11
C ASN A 183 1.21 11.47 4.79
N TYR A 184 1.06 10.59 3.81
CA TYR A 184 0.63 10.94 2.47
C TYR A 184 -0.84 11.33 2.50
N SER A 185 -1.15 12.48 1.93
CA SER A 185 -2.53 12.94 1.74
C SER A 185 -2.67 13.54 0.35
N ARG A 186 -3.88 13.47 -0.19
CA ARG A 186 -4.14 13.98 -1.53
C ARG A 186 -5.59 14.42 -1.65
N ALA A 187 -5.77 15.57 -2.29
CA ALA A 187 -7.09 16.09 -2.63
C ALA A 187 -7.89 15.07 -3.46
N ILE A 188 -9.21 15.23 -3.48
CA ILE A 188 -10.10 14.34 -4.21
C ILE A 188 -9.71 14.33 -5.70
N HIS A 189 -9.49 13.14 -6.24
CA HIS A 189 -9.07 12.89 -7.61
C HIS A 189 -9.58 11.51 -8.09
N SER A 190 -9.29 11.17 -9.34
CA SER A 190 -9.48 9.84 -9.90
C SER A 190 -8.23 9.44 -10.68
N GLU A 191 -8.02 8.14 -10.82
CA GLU A 191 -6.87 7.58 -11.53
C GLU A 191 -7.35 6.52 -12.50
N LYS A 192 -6.78 6.52 -13.70
CA LYS A 192 -6.96 5.44 -14.66
C LYS A 192 -5.85 4.42 -14.45
N GLN A 193 -6.23 3.17 -14.31
CA GLN A 193 -5.30 2.06 -14.18
C GLN A 193 -5.88 0.86 -14.94
N PRO A 194 -5.06 -0.13 -15.31
CA PRO A 194 -5.50 -1.23 -16.18
C PRO A 194 -6.39 -2.27 -15.50
N HIS A 195 -6.46 -2.27 -14.17
CA HIS A 195 -7.31 -3.14 -13.34
C HIS A 195 -8.34 -2.31 -12.54
N LYS A 196 -9.49 -2.88 -12.23
CA LYS A 196 -10.64 -2.21 -11.61
C LYS A 196 -10.35 -1.71 -10.20
N PHE A 197 -9.65 -2.50 -9.38
CA PHE A 197 -9.41 -2.19 -7.97
C PHE A 197 -7.95 -1.79 -7.70
N ALA A 198 -7.74 -0.88 -6.75
CA ALA A 198 -6.46 -0.67 -6.08
C ALA A 198 -6.56 -1.09 -4.63
N TYR A 199 -5.41 -1.34 -4.02
CA TYR A 199 -5.30 -1.90 -2.69
C TYR A 199 -4.24 -1.15 -1.88
N SER A 200 -4.51 -0.99 -0.60
CA SER A 200 -3.56 -0.39 0.34
C SER A 200 -3.66 -1.07 1.69
N TRP A 201 -2.54 -1.07 2.40
CA TRP A 201 -2.45 -1.50 3.79
C TRP A 201 -1.80 -0.39 4.61
N THR A 202 -2.60 0.23 5.48
CA THR A 202 -2.13 1.16 6.52
C THR A 202 -1.61 0.31 7.67
N THR A 203 -0.29 0.29 7.90
CA THR A 203 0.34 -0.50 8.97
C THR A 203 0.30 0.22 10.31
N GLU A 204 0.42 1.55 10.31
CA GLU A 204 0.45 2.35 11.54
C GLU A 204 -0.30 3.67 11.38
N ARG A 205 -1.03 4.07 12.41
CA ARG A 205 -1.62 5.41 12.46
C ARG A 205 -1.55 6.00 13.85
N ALA A 206 -0.72 7.03 13.99
CA ALA A 206 -0.45 7.70 15.27
C ALA A 206 -1.24 9.00 15.49
N VAL A 207 -2.04 9.45 14.52
CA VAL A 207 -2.83 10.68 14.65
C VAL A 207 -4.26 10.39 15.15
N LYS A 208 -4.85 11.34 15.87
CA LYS A 208 -6.23 11.22 16.37
C LYS A 208 -7.29 11.69 15.38
N THR A 209 -6.94 12.64 14.51
CA THR A 209 -7.86 13.25 13.54
C THR A 209 -7.17 13.42 12.19
N GLY A 210 -7.96 13.57 11.13
CA GLY A 210 -7.43 13.62 9.75
C GLY A 210 -7.00 12.25 9.23
N GLY A 211 -6.36 12.21 8.05
CA GLY A 211 -5.85 10.97 7.46
C GLY A 211 -6.92 9.93 7.09
N SER A 212 -8.19 10.30 7.10
CA SER A 212 -9.29 9.42 6.67
C SER A 212 -9.30 9.33 5.16
N PHE A 213 -9.69 8.16 4.64
CA PHE A 213 -9.84 7.93 3.21
C PHE A 213 -11.29 8.17 2.80
N TYR A 214 -11.49 8.77 1.63
CA TYR A 214 -12.81 9.09 1.12
C TYR A 214 -12.99 8.49 -0.26
N ILE A 215 -14.18 7.94 -0.50
CA ILE A 215 -14.69 7.64 -1.84
C ILE A 215 -15.83 8.61 -2.07
N ALA A 216 -15.46 9.83 -2.47
CA ALA A 216 -16.35 10.98 -2.58
C ALA A 216 -17.51 10.75 -3.56
N SER A 217 -17.29 9.97 -4.63
CA SER A 217 -18.36 9.58 -5.58
C SER A 217 -19.54 8.89 -4.88
N TYR A 218 -19.28 8.17 -3.78
CA TYR A 218 -20.28 7.41 -3.02
C TYR A 218 -20.56 8.02 -1.64
N ARG A 219 -19.97 9.17 -1.32
CA ARG A 219 -20.05 9.80 0.01
C ARG A 219 -19.62 8.86 1.13
N ILE A 220 -18.60 8.03 0.88
CA ILE A 220 -18.05 7.11 1.87
C ILE A 220 -16.85 7.77 2.53
N LYS A 221 -16.81 7.71 3.86
CA LYS A 221 -15.62 7.99 4.68
C LYS A 221 -15.18 6.70 5.34
N ILE A 222 -13.92 6.35 5.17
CA ILE A 222 -13.25 5.30 5.91
C ILE A 222 -12.38 6.00 6.95
N GLU A 223 -12.77 5.89 8.21
CA GLU A 223 -11.99 6.47 9.30
C GLU A 223 -10.61 5.83 9.34
N GLN A 224 -9.61 6.67 9.57
CA GLN A 224 -8.25 6.22 9.74
C GLN A 224 -8.18 5.20 10.89
N ALA A 225 -7.39 4.15 10.70
CA ALA A 225 -6.92 3.29 11.77
C ALA A 225 -5.64 2.59 11.31
N ALA A 226 -4.80 2.19 12.27
CA ALA A 226 -3.69 1.28 12.00
C ALA A 226 -4.20 -0.09 11.52
N ASN A 227 -3.29 -0.89 10.98
CA ASN A 227 -3.54 -2.26 10.54
C ASN A 227 -4.82 -2.43 9.70
N THR A 228 -5.03 -1.51 8.76
CA THR A 228 -6.24 -1.46 7.94
C THR A 228 -5.90 -1.73 6.49
N PHE A 229 -6.51 -2.76 5.93
CA PHE A 229 -6.56 -2.99 4.50
C PHE A 229 -7.74 -2.25 3.89
N THR A 230 -7.52 -1.61 2.74
CA THR A 230 -8.57 -0.97 1.94
C THR A 230 -8.41 -1.34 0.46
N ALA A 231 -9.50 -1.81 -0.16
CA ALA A 231 -9.65 -1.91 -1.61
C ALA A 231 -10.68 -0.89 -2.09
N TRP A 232 -10.43 -0.24 -3.22
CA TRP A 232 -11.36 0.72 -3.86
C TRP A 232 -11.18 0.73 -5.36
N GLN A 233 -12.13 1.32 -6.10
CA GLN A 233 -11.99 1.54 -7.54
C GLN A 233 -11.41 2.95 -7.80
N PRO A 234 -10.19 3.10 -8.34
CA PRO A 234 -9.55 4.42 -8.48
C PRO A 234 -10.19 5.34 -9.52
N GLU A 235 -11.01 4.81 -10.42
CA GLU A 235 -11.74 5.63 -11.38
C GLU A 235 -12.81 6.49 -10.70
N HIS A 236 -13.29 6.09 -9.53
CA HIS A 236 -14.19 6.90 -8.70
C HIS A 236 -13.43 8.00 -7.97
N LEU A 237 -14.10 9.12 -7.70
CA LEU A 237 -13.50 10.23 -6.97
C LEU A 237 -13.14 9.80 -5.55
N HIS A 238 -11.86 9.87 -5.21
CA HIS A 238 -11.32 9.44 -3.93
C HIS A 238 -10.16 10.32 -3.47
N GLY A 239 -9.79 10.24 -2.20
CA GLY A 239 -8.64 10.96 -1.65
C GLY A 239 -8.48 10.75 -0.14
N THR A 240 -7.40 11.29 0.40
CA THR A 240 -7.06 11.15 1.83
C THR A 240 -6.95 12.54 2.44
N SER A 241 -7.67 12.78 3.53
CA SER A 241 -7.62 14.07 4.21
C SER A 241 -6.24 14.35 4.83
N LEU A 242 -5.92 15.63 4.98
CA LEU A 242 -4.74 16.06 5.73
C LEU A 242 -4.76 15.42 7.13
N LEU A 243 -3.57 15.09 7.63
CA LEU A 243 -3.43 14.71 9.03
C LEU A 243 -3.80 15.89 9.93
N GLY A 244 -4.43 15.61 11.06
CA GLY A 244 -4.75 16.59 12.09
C GLY A 244 -3.51 17.06 12.84
N TYR A 245 -2.54 17.63 12.13
CA TYR A 245 -1.29 18.14 12.67
C TYR A 245 -1.13 19.61 12.29
N GLY A 246 -1.10 20.49 13.29
CA GLY A 246 -1.02 21.92 13.07
C GLY A 246 0.36 22.34 12.53
N PRO A 247 0.44 23.44 11.76
CA PRO A 247 1.70 23.94 11.20
C PRO A 247 2.70 24.38 12.28
N HIS A 248 2.22 24.68 13.50
CA HIS A 248 3.06 25.05 14.64
C HIS A 248 3.67 23.85 15.38
N ASN A 249 3.21 22.63 15.08
CA ASN A 249 3.64 21.43 15.80
C ASN A 249 4.93 20.84 15.20
N GLY A 250 5.44 21.39 14.08
CA GLY A 250 6.66 20.93 13.43
C GLY A 250 6.40 19.86 12.37
N ILE A 251 7.25 18.82 12.34
CA ILE A 251 7.13 17.71 11.38
C ILE A 251 6.04 16.75 11.89
N PRO A 252 5.01 16.41 11.09
CA PRO A 252 4.01 15.44 11.49
C PRO A 252 4.67 14.12 11.92
N PRO A 253 4.16 13.47 12.99
CA PRO A 253 4.69 12.17 13.41
C PRO A 253 4.63 11.22 12.23
N PHE A 254 5.59 10.31 12.13
CA PHE A 254 5.53 9.28 11.12
C PHE A 254 4.27 8.43 11.31
N ALA A 255 3.44 8.31 10.27
CA ALA A 255 2.24 7.49 10.28
C ALA A 255 2.00 6.90 8.88
N GLN A 256 1.83 5.58 8.79
CA GLN A 256 1.66 4.84 7.54
C GLN A 256 0.29 4.23 7.39
#